data_AF-A0A814IU80-F1
#
_entry.id   AF-A0A814IU80-F1
#
_cell.length_a   1.000
_cell.length_b   1.000
_cell.length_c   1.000
_cell.angle_alpha   90.00
_cell.angle_beta   90.00
_cell.angle_gamma   90.00
#
_symmetry.space_group_name_H-M   'P 1'
#
loop_
_entity.id
_entity.type
_entity.pdbx_description
1 polymer ?
#
loop_
_entity_poly.entity_id
_entity_poly.type
_entity_poly.pdbx_seq_one_letter_code
_entity_poly.pdbx_strand_id
1 'polypeptide(L)'
;MHLVYREYAPKIRGLVKVKALHEQVGSMENIAGQMKVNKEKVHQQIQQIKQRVDQLIHLITNTRITPSEIDDAYNELVSSIDREFRRLKQVLAEQEMKEEAERLKKIQSELENEKNKKSNEDKRSAQDKEEFQQRSALVQRQREEEQLKGKLTAEESRRQKERQAQEFAEDARLAEVNERERRDYDLARRLALETGTEADLPHLHRSRRPAVNSKYDLSKHSYAELRDIINTSCDIELLDACREEFHRRLKVYHAWKKIRHKEYIIKEYCHFIYFYIFCKY
;
A
#
# COMPACT_ATOMS: atom_id res chain seq x y z
N MET A 1 94.77 -12.84 -43.76
CA MET A 1 93.80 -12.97 -42.64
C MET A 1 93.45 -11.65 -41.96
N HIS A 2 94.42 -10.86 -41.49
CA HIS A 2 94.17 -9.62 -40.73
C HIS A 2 93.37 -8.52 -41.48
N LEU A 3 93.63 -8.31 -42.78
CA LEU A 3 92.94 -7.30 -43.60
C LEU A 3 91.44 -7.60 -43.77
N VAL A 4 91.11 -8.87 -44.04
CA VAL A 4 89.72 -9.35 -44.16
C VAL A 4 88.99 -9.21 -42.83
N TYR A 5 89.63 -9.59 -41.71
CA TYR A 5 89.02 -9.44 -40.39
C TYR A 5 88.69 -7.96 -40.09
N ARG A 6 89.57 -7.02 -40.42
CA ARG A 6 89.36 -5.59 -40.17
C ARG A 6 88.21 -4.99 -40.98
N GLU A 7 87.93 -5.53 -42.17
CA GLU A 7 86.85 -5.08 -43.06
C GLU A 7 85.48 -5.69 -42.69
N TYR A 8 85.43 -6.98 -42.35
CA TYR A 8 84.17 -7.70 -42.09
C TYR A 8 83.77 -7.76 -40.62
N ALA A 9 84.69 -7.68 -39.65
CA ALA A 9 84.36 -7.71 -38.23
C ALA A 9 83.36 -6.61 -37.77
N PRO A 10 83.46 -5.33 -38.20
CA PRO A 10 82.46 -4.32 -37.83
C PRO A 10 81.08 -4.64 -38.41
N LYS A 11 81.01 -5.17 -39.64
CA LYS A 11 79.76 -5.59 -40.27
C LYS A 11 79.09 -6.74 -39.52
N ILE A 12 79.86 -7.76 -39.14
CA ILE A 12 79.36 -8.91 -38.38
C ILE A 12 78.84 -8.46 -37.01
N ARG A 13 79.58 -7.57 -36.31
CA ARG A 13 79.13 -7.00 -35.03
C ARG A 13 77.84 -6.18 -35.19
N GLY A 14 77.76 -5.35 -36.23
CA GLY A 14 76.54 -4.61 -36.58
C GLY A 14 75.35 -5.53 -36.86
N LEU A 15 75.55 -6.59 -37.64
CA LEU A 15 74.52 -7.59 -37.94
C LEU A 15 73.99 -8.29 -36.69
N VAL A 16 74.87 -8.65 -35.74
CA VAL A 16 74.44 -9.25 -34.47
C VAL A 16 73.58 -8.27 -33.67
N LYS A 17 73.97 -6.99 -33.60
CA LYS A 17 73.18 -5.95 -32.93
C LYS A 17 71.81 -5.74 -33.58
N VAL A 18 71.76 -5.67 -34.92
CA VAL A 18 70.52 -5.45 -35.67
C VAL A 18 69.59 -6.66 -35.62
N LYS A 19 70.14 -7.89 -35.59
CA LYS A 19 69.35 -9.10 -35.33
C LYS A 19 68.70 -9.08 -33.95
N ALA A 20 69.40 -8.63 -32.92
CA ALA A 20 68.80 -8.47 -31.59
C ALA A 20 67.65 -7.44 -31.60
N LEU A 21 67.74 -6.36 -32.39
CA LEU A 21 66.60 -5.44 -32.59
C LEU A 21 65.42 -6.11 -33.28
N HIS A 22 65.66 -6.96 -34.28
CA HIS A 22 64.61 -7.71 -34.94
C HIS A 22 63.82 -8.60 -33.94
N GLU A 23 64.52 -9.27 -33.02
CA GLU A 23 63.89 -10.06 -31.94
C GLU A 23 63.07 -9.18 -30.97
N GLN A 24 63.58 -7.99 -30.60
CA GLN A 24 62.84 -7.03 -29.78
C GLN A 24 61.56 -6.56 -30.48
N VAL A 25 61.60 -6.32 -31.79
CA VAL A 25 60.42 -5.97 -32.59
C VAL A 25 59.42 -7.13 -32.68
N GLY A 26 59.88 -8.37 -32.74
CA GLY A 26 59.02 -9.56 -32.61
C GLY A 26 58.30 -9.63 -31.26
N SER A 27 59.01 -9.29 -30.17
CA SER A 27 58.38 -9.17 -28.85
C SER A 27 57.34 -8.05 -28.80
N MET A 28 57.60 -6.92 -29.46
CA MET A 28 56.63 -5.81 -29.59
C MET A 28 55.35 -6.24 -30.32
N GLU A 29 55.47 -7.08 -31.34
CA GLU A 29 54.34 -7.63 -32.09
C GLU A 29 53.47 -8.57 -31.24
N ASN A 30 54.10 -9.42 -30.43
CA ASN A 30 53.38 -10.30 -29.50
C ASN A 30 52.55 -9.49 -28.50
N ILE A 31 53.12 -8.42 -27.94
CA ILE A 31 52.42 -7.55 -26.98
C ILE A 31 51.31 -6.77 -27.70
N ALA A 32 51.56 -6.27 -28.93
CA ALA A 32 50.52 -5.65 -29.74
C ALA A 32 49.36 -6.61 -30.06
N GLY A 33 49.63 -7.91 -30.16
CA GLY A 33 48.62 -8.95 -30.35
C GLY A 33 47.62 -9.07 -29.20
N GLN A 34 48.03 -8.74 -27.98
CA GLN A 34 47.20 -8.78 -26.77
C GLN A 34 46.29 -7.55 -26.61
N MET A 35 46.51 -6.50 -27.41
CA MET A 35 45.73 -5.26 -27.34
C MET A 35 44.35 -5.42 -27.97
N LYS A 36 43.33 -4.86 -27.31
CA LYS A 36 41.94 -4.84 -27.82
C LYS A 36 41.64 -3.60 -28.69
N VAL A 37 42.30 -2.47 -28.44
CA VAL A 37 42.08 -1.18 -29.10
C VAL A 37 43.33 -0.72 -29.87
N ASN A 38 43.14 -0.05 -31.02
CA ASN A 38 44.20 0.50 -31.89
C ASN A 38 45.17 -0.51 -32.51
N LYS A 39 44.78 -1.79 -32.59
CA LYS A 39 45.61 -2.88 -33.10
C LYS A 39 46.17 -2.62 -34.50
N GLU A 40 45.35 -2.13 -35.43
CA GLU A 40 45.77 -1.89 -36.82
C GLU A 40 46.87 -0.83 -36.93
N LYS A 41 46.70 0.32 -36.26
CA LYS A 41 47.70 1.41 -36.29
C LYS A 41 49.03 0.97 -35.69
N VAL A 42 48.97 0.27 -34.55
CA VAL A 42 50.16 -0.28 -33.89
C VAL A 42 50.83 -1.33 -34.79
N HIS A 43 50.06 -2.22 -35.40
CA HIS A 43 50.60 -3.24 -36.30
C HIS A 43 51.25 -2.62 -37.54
N GLN A 44 50.66 -1.57 -38.13
CA GLN A 44 51.28 -0.82 -39.23
C GLN A 44 52.62 -0.18 -38.83
N GLN A 45 52.69 0.42 -37.64
CA GLN A 45 53.95 1.00 -37.13
C GLN A 45 55.03 -0.07 -36.89
N ILE A 46 54.64 -1.22 -36.32
CA ILE A 46 55.55 -2.36 -36.11
C ILE A 46 56.05 -2.90 -37.45
N GLN A 47 55.19 -3.03 -38.46
CA GLN A 47 55.58 -3.44 -39.80
C GLN A 47 56.56 -2.47 -40.45
N GLN A 48 56.35 -1.15 -40.30
CA GLN A 48 57.29 -0.14 -40.81
C GLN A 48 58.66 -0.25 -40.13
N ILE A 49 58.69 -0.50 -38.81
CA ILE A 49 59.94 -0.71 -38.08
C ILE A 49 60.64 -2.00 -38.56
N LYS A 50 59.91 -3.09 -38.75
CA LYS A 50 60.47 -4.33 -39.33
C LYS A 50 61.11 -4.08 -40.69
N GLN A 51 60.41 -3.38 -41.58
CA GLN A 51 60.94 -3.04 -42.90
C GLN A 51 62.23 -2.20 -42.81
N ARG A 52 62.31 -1.24 -41.87
CA ARG A 52 63.54 -0.45 -41.65
C ARG A 52 64.68 -1.30 -41.10
N VAL A 53 64.40 -2.24 -40.21
CA VAL A 53 65.39 -3.22 -39.70
C VAL A 53 65.90 -4.09 -40.84
N ASP A 54 65.01 -4.61 -41.69
CA ASP A 54 65.37 -5.46 -42.83
C ASP A 54 66.18 -4.69 -43.89
N GLN A 55 65.82 -3.42 -44.12
CA GLN A 55 66.59 -2.50 -44.97
C GLN A 55 68.02 -2.31 -44.43
N LEU A 56 68.18 -2.11 -43.11
CA LEU A 56 69.50 -1.97 -42.49
C LEU A 56 70.32 -3.28 -42.59
N ILE A 57 69.68 -4.44 -42.41
CA ILE A 57 70.33 -5.75 -42.63
C ILE A 57 70.83 -5.87 -44.06
N HIS A 58 69.98 -5.52 -45.05
CA HIS A 58 70.33 -5.56 -46.46
C HIS A 58 71.47 -4.59 -46.81
N LEU A 59 71.45 -3.41 -46.21
CA LEU A 59 72.48 -2.37 -46.36
C LEU A 59 73.84 -2.88 -45.84
N ILE A 60 73.89 -3.41 -44.61
CA ILE A 60 75.14 -3.93 -44.01
C ILE A 60 75.72 -5.10 -44.81
N THR A 61 74.84 -5.92 -45.39
CA THR A 61 75.23 -7.12 -46.16
C THR A 61 75.79 -6.78 -47.54
N ASN A 62 75.16 -5.83 -48.25
CA ASN A 62 75.43 -5.61 -49.69
C ASN A 62 76.28 -4.38 -50.01
N THR A 63 76.43 -3.40 -49.12
CA THR A 63 77.19 -2.17 -49.40
C THR A 63 78.47 -2.05 -48.56
N ARG A 64 79.44 -1.25 -49.01
CA ARG A 64 80.60 -0.87 -48.20
C ARG A 64 80.19 0.31 -47.31
N ILE A 65 79.95 0.01 -46.04
CA ILE A 65 79.49 0.97 -45.04
C ILE A 65 80.51 1.12 -43.93
N THR A 66 80.62 2.34 -43.40
CA THR A 66 81.52 2.64 -42.29
C THR A 66 80.91 2.18 -40.96
N PRO A 67 81.74 1.85 -39.94
CA PRO A 67 81.24 1.47 -38.62
C PRO A 67 80.35 2.55 -37.96
N SER A 68 80.67 3.84 -38.17
CA SER A 68 79.89 4.97 -37.62
C SER A 68 78.48 5.01 -38.20
N GLU A 69 78.33 4.87 -39.52
CA GLU A 69 77.01 4.88 -40.18
C GLU A 69 76.13 3.71 -39.69
N ILE A 70 76.72 2.55 -39.38
CA ILE A 70 75.98 1.42 -38.77
C ILE A 70 75.50 1.79 -37.37
N ASP A 71 76.38 2.34 -36.53
CA ASP A 71 76.03 2.69 -35.16
C ASP A 71 75.02 3.85 -35.12
N ASP A 72 75.11 4.83 -36.02
CA ASP A 72 74.15 5.95 -36.14
C ASP A 72 72.75 5.44 -36.56
N ALA A 73 72.68 4.63 -37.63
CA ALA A 73 71.42 4.03 -38.08
C ALA A 73 70.82 3.08 -37.04
N TYR A 74 71.67 2.32 -36.33
CA TYR A 74 71.27 1.46 -35.22
C TYR A 74 70.66 2.29 -34.07
N ASN A 75 71.34 3.37 -33.65
CA ASN A 75 70.87 4.22 -32.55
C ASN A 75 69.56 4.94 -32.88
N GLU A 76 69.35 5.33 -34.14
CA GLU A 76 68.08 5.90 -34.60
C GLU A 76 66.95 4.85 -34.52
N LEU A 77 67.21 3.63 -34.98
CA LEU A 77 66.26 2.51 -34.90
C LEU A 77 65.92 2.13 -33.45
N VAL A 78 66.91 2.04 -32.57
CA VAL A 78 66.72 1.83 -31.13
C VAL A 78 65.81 2.91 -30.55
N SER A 79 66.11 4.18 -30.84
CA SER A 79 65.32 5.30 -30.34
C SER A 79 63.88 5.29 -30.88
N SER A 80 63.67 4.79 -32.09
CA SER A 80 62.33 4.61 -32.66
C SER A 80 61.57 3.46 -31.99
N ILE A 81 62.23 2.31 -31.81
CA ILE A 81 61.69 1.12 -31.15
C ILE A 81 61.31 1.44 -29.69
N ASP A 82 62.19 2.11 -28.94
CA ASP A 82 61.94 2.50 -27.55
C ASP A 82 60.78 3.48 -27.40
N ARG A 83 60.56 4.36 -28.38
CA ARG A 83 59.42 5.27 -28.39
C ARG A 83 58.12 4.51 -28.59
N GLU A 84 58.06 3.60 -29.56
CA GLU A 84 56.86 2.79 -29.78
C GLU A 84 56.60 1.81 -28.63
N PHE A 85 57.64 1.20 -28.05
CA PHE A 85 57.48 0.35 -26.86
C PHE A 85 56.91 1.11 -25.65
N ARG A 86 57.39 2.34 -25.40
CA ARG A 86 56.86 3.18 -24.32
C ARG A 86 55.40 3.52 -24.54
N ARG A 87 55.04 3.90 -25.76
CA ARG A 87 53.66 4.20 -26.14
C ARG A 87 52.77 2.98 -25.99
N LEU A 88 53.22 1.82 -26.45
CA LEU A 88 52.49 0.56 -26.37
C LEU A 88 52.26 0.13 -24.92
N LYS A 89 53.27 0.24 -24.06
CA LYS A 89 53.14 0.01 -22.61
C LYS A 89 52.14 0.96 -21.94
N GLN A 90 52.15 2.25 -22.32
CA GLN A 90 51.19 3.23 -21.80
C GLN A 90 49.75 2.88 -22.18
N VAL A 91 49.51 2.51 -23.44
CA VAL A 91 48.15 2.15 -23.90
C VAL A 91 47.65 0.88 -23.22
N LEU A 92 48.53 -0.10 -22.99
CA LEU A 92 48.15 -1.31 -22.24
C LEU A 92 47.80 -1.01 -20.78
N ALA A 93 48.64 -0.24 -20.09
CA ALA A 93 48.35 0.17 -18.72
C ALA A 93 47.03 0.96 -18.63
N GLU A 94 46.74 1.82 -19.61
CA GLU A 94 45.47 2.54 -19.67
C GLU A 94 44.26 1.62 -19.92
N GLN A 95 44.43 0.55 -20.72
CA GLN A 95 43.39 -0.47 -20.91
C GLN A 95 43.12 -1.23 -19.61
N GLU A 96 44.16 -1.68 -18.91
CA GLU A 96 44.02 -2.39 -17.63
C GLU A 96 43.33 -1.52 -16.58
N MET A 97 43.75 -0.26 -16.45
CA MET A 97 43.13 0.70 -15.53
C MET A 97 41.66 0.97 -15.84
N LYS A 98 41.27 1.04 -17.13
CA LYS A 98 39.87 1.21 -17.53
C LYS A 98 39.05 -0.04 -17.22
N GLU A 99 39.56 -1.23 -17.54
CA GLU A 99 38.88 -2.49 -17.24
C GLU A 99 38.72 -2.72 -15.74
N GLU A 100 39.74 -2.40 -14.94
CA GLU A 100 39.68 -2.49 -13.49
C GLU A 100 38.70 -1.45 -12.91
N ALA A 101 38.71 -0.21 -13.42
CA ALA A 101 37.74 0.81 -13.00
C ALA A 101 36.29 0.41 -13.32
N GLU A 102 36.03 -0.21 -14.47
CA GLU A 102 34.70 -0.74 -14.81
C GLU A 102 34.28 -1.90 -13.91
N ARG A 103 35.19 -2.83 -13.61
CA ARG A 103 34.93 -3.91 -12.65
C ARG A 103 34.62 -3.36 -11.27
N LEU A 104 35.40 -2.40 -10.78
CA LEU A 104 35.17 -1.74 -9.50
C LEU A 104 33.82 -1.02 -9.47
N LYS A 105 33.45 -0.30 -10.54
CA LYS A 105 32.11 0.33 -10.66
C LYS A 105 30.99 -0.68 -10.63
N LYS A 106 31.15 -1.84 -11.29
CA LYS A 106 30.15 -2.90 -11.28
C LYS A 106 29.95 -3.46 -9.87
N ILE A 107 31.05 -3.74 -9.16
CA ILE A 107 30.99 -4.21 -7.77
C ILE A 107 30.34 -3.16 -6.85
N GLN A 108 30.69 -1.89 -6.98
CA GLN A 108 30.08 -0.81 -6.21
C GLN A 108 28.57 -0.69 -6.45
N SER A 109 28.14 -0.77 -7.72
CA SER A 109 26.73 -0.74 -8.11
C SER A 109 25.95 -1.94 -7.55
N GLU A 110 26.55 -3.14 -7.59
CA GLU A 110 25.94 -4.34 -6.99
C GLU A 110 25.78 -4.19 -5.47
N LEU A 111 26.80 -3.68 -4.78
CA LEU A 111 26.79 -3.46 -3.34
C LEU A 111 25.80 -2.37 -2.91
N GLU A 112 25.67 -1.29 -3.69
CA GLU A 112 24.67 -0.24 -3.46
C GLU A 112 23.25 -0.75 -3.69
N ASN A 113 23.02 -1.54 -4.75
CA ASN A 113 21.74 -2.17 -5.02
C ASN A 113 21.34 -3.15 -3.91
N GLU A 114 22.28 -3.95 -3.40
CA GLU A 114 22.04 -4.87 -2.29
C GLU A 114 21.72 -4.10 -1.00
N LYS A 115 22.47 -3.03 -0.69
CA LYS A 115 22.18 -2.15 0.44
C LYS A 115 20.82 -1.48 0.33
N ASN A 116 20.44 -1.02 -0.87
CA ASN A 116 19.14 -0.39 -1.11
C ASN A 116 17.98 -1.39 -0.98
N LYS A 117 18.15 -2.62 -1.46
CA LYS A 117 17.17 -3.71 -1.26
C LYS A 117 16.96 -3.98 0.22
N LYS A 118 18.04 -4.17 0.98
CA LYS A 118 17.97 -4.42 2.43
C LYS A 118 17.32 -3.26 3.18
N SER A 119 17.70 -2.01 2.87
CA SER A 119 17.10 -0.81 3.46
C SER A 119 15.61 -0.68 3.17
N ASN A 120 15.17 -0.99 1.94
CA ASN A 120 13.76 -0.96 1.57
C ASN A 120 12.95 -2.09 2.24
N GLU A 121 13.53 -3.27 2.41
CA GLU A 121 12.91 -4.38 3.12
C GLU A 121 12.78 -4.10 4.62
N ASP A 122 13.80 -3.49 5.23
CA ASP A 122 13.76 -3.04 6.63
C ASP A 122 12.68 -1.96 6.84
N LYS A 123 12.58 -0.99 5.92
CA LYS A 123 11.53 0.04 5.97
C LYS A 123 10.13 -0.55 5.83
N ARG A 124 9.92 -1.49 4.90
CA ARG A 124 8.63 -2.18 4.76
C ARG A 124 8.29 -2.98 6.02
N SER A 125 9.25 -3.73 6.55
CA SER A 125 9.07 -4.50 7.78
C SER A 125 8.75 -3.61 8.99
N ALA A 126 9.34 -2.41 9.06
CA ALA A 126 9.01 -1.43 10.10
C ALA A 126 7.60 -0.87 9.92
N GLN A 127 7.21 -0.50 8.69
CA GLN A 127 5.87 -0.02 8.37
C GLN A 127 4.80 -1.07 8.69
N ASP A 128 5.03 -2.34 8.32
CA ASP A 128 4.09 -3.43 8.59
C ASP A 128 3.95 -3.67 10.11
N LYS A 129 5.05 -3.57 10.88
CA LYS A 129 5.03 -3.67 12.34
C LYS A 129 4.27 -2.51 12.98
N GLU A 130 4.50 -1.28 12.51
CA GLU A 130 3.77 -0.10 12.98
C GLU A 130 2.28 -0.19 12.65
N GLU A 131 1.92 -0.60 11.43
CA GLU A 131 0.54 -0.78 11.02
C GLU A 131 -0.15 -1.88 11.85
N PHE A 132 0.53 -3.00 12.09
CA PHE A 132 0.04 -4.07 12.94
C PHE A 132 -0.20 -3.58 14.38
N GLN A 133 0.74 -2.83 14.96
CA GLN A 133 0.60 -2.25 16.29
C GLN A 133 -0.57 -1.27 16.36
N GLN A 134 -0.72 -0.38 15.36
CA GLN A 134 -1.84 0.56 15.29
C GLN A 134 -3.18 -0.17 15.20
N ARG A 135 -3.30 -1.17 14.33
CA ARG A 135 -4.53 -1.98 14.20
C ARG A 135 -4.86 -2.69 15.50
N SER A 136 -3.87 -3.29 16.17
CA SER A 136 -4.06 -3.94 17.46
C SER A 136 -4.53 -2.97 18.54
N ALA A 137 -3.92 -1.78 18.64
CA ALA A 137 -4.31 -0.75 19.59
C ALA A 137 -5.73 -0.21 19.34
N LEU A 138 -6.12 -0.05 18.08
CA LEU A 138 -7.49 0.37 17.71
C LEU A 138 -8.52 -0.70 18.10
N VAL A 139 -8.26 -1.98 17.83
CA VAL A 139 -9.16 -3.08 18.23
C VAL A 139 -9.27 -3.16 19.75
N GLN A 140 -8.17 -2.97 20.47
CA GLN A 140 -8.19 -2.98 21.94
C GLN A 140 -9.03 -1.82 22.50
N ARG A 141 -8.85 -0.61 21.96
CA ARG A 141 -9.67 0.56 22.34
C ARG A 141 -11.16 0.32 22.06
N GLN A 142 -11.51 -0.24 20.90
CA GLN A 142 -12.90 -0.56 20.57
C GLN A 142 -13.50 -1.56 21.56
N ARG A 143 -12.76 -2.61 21.94
CA ARG A 143 -13.22 -3.57 22.96
C ARG A 143 -13.43 -2.92 24.32
N GLU A 144 -12.54 -2.02 24.74
CA GLU A 144 -12.68 -1.28 25.99
C GLU A 144 -13.92 -0.36 25.97
N GLU A 145 -14.13 0.37 24.87
CA GLU A 145 -15.32 1.21 24.69
C GLU A 145 -16.63 0.40 24.67
N GLU A 146 -16.65 -0.76 24.00
CA GLU A 146 -17.81 -1.66 24.00
C GLU A 146 -18.09 -2.23 25.38
N GLN A 147 -17.05 -2.63 26.13
CA GLN A 147 -17.22 -3.10 27.51
C GLN A 147 -17.74 -1.99 28.43
N LEU A 148 -17.26 -0.75 28.28
CA LEU A 148 -17.77 0.39 29.04
C LEU A 148 -19.24 0.67 28.71
N LYS A 149 -19.61 0.70 27.42
CA LYS A 149 -21.00 0.85 26.98
C LYS A 149 -21.90 -0.29 27.50
N GLY A 150 -21.41 -1.52 27.48
CA GLY A 150 -22.12 -2.67 28.05
C GLY A 150 -22.35 -2.54 29.55
N LYS A 151 -21.35 -2.07 30.31
CA LYS A 151 -21.50 -1.82 31.75
C LYS A 151 -22.51 -0.71 32.04
N LEU A 152 -22.43 0.41 31.32
CA LEU A 152 -23.36 1.53 31.47
C LEU A 152 -24.81 1.12 31.18
N THR A 153 -25.05 0.41 30.07
CA THR A 153 -26.40 -0.06 29.72
C THR A 153 -26.95 -1.10 30.70
N ALA A 154 -26.09 -1.99 31.21
CA ALA A 154 -26.48 -2.95 32.26
C ALA A 154 -26.83 -2.24 33.58
N GLU A 155 -26.06 -1.22 33.97
CA GLU A 155 -26.34 -0.42 35.16
C GLU A 155 -27.65 0.39 35.01
N GLU A 156 -27.88 1.00 33.85
CA GLU A 156 -29.14 1.70 33.54
C GLU A 156 -30.34 0.76 33.58
N SER A 157 -30.22 -0.44 32.97
CA SER A 157 -31.28 -1.45 33.01
C SER A 157 -31.58 -1.92 34.43
N ARG A 158 -30.53 -2.10 35.25
CA ARG A 158 -30.68 -2.46 36.66
C ARG A 158 -31.40 -1.36 37.45
N ARG A 159 -30.98 -0.10 37.30
CA ARG A 159 -31.66 1.07 37.92
C ARG A 159 -33.12 1.18 37.47
N GLN A 160 -33.42 0.88 36.21
CA GLN A 160 -34.79 0.89 35.71
C GLN A 160 -35.65 -0.21 36.35
N LYS A 161 -35.13 -1.43 36.48
CA LYS A 161 -35.83 -2.53 37.18
C LYS A 161 -36.07 -2.21 38.66
N GLU A 162 -35.08 -1.62 39.33
CA GLU A 162 -35.21 -1.18 40.72
C GLU A 162 -36.32 -0.12 40.87
N ARG A 163 -36.38 0.87 39.97
CA ARG A 163 -37.48 1.86 39.94
C ARG A 163 -38.86 1.22 39.71
N GLN A 164 -38.98 0.30 38.76
CA GLN A 164 -40.24 -0.40 38.50
C GLN A 164 -40.69 -1.25 39.71
N ALA A 165 -39.74 -1.89 40.40
CA ALA A 165 -40.05 -2.65 41.61
C ALA A 165 -40.50 -1.74 42.77
N GLN A 166 -39.91 -0.55 42.90
CA GLN A 166 -40.36 0.45 43.87
C GLN A 166 -41.76 0.94 43.56
N GLU A 167 -42.06 1.31 42.32
CA GLU A 167 -43.39 1.75 41.87
C GLU A 167 -44.44 0.67 42.12
N PHE A 168 -44.14 -0.59 41.79
CA PHE A 168 -45.04 -1.71 42.07
C PHE A 168 -45.27 -1.92 43.59
N ALA A 169 -44.23 -1.75 44.41
CA ALA A 169 -44.36 -1.84 45.86
C ALA A 169 -45.17 -0.68 46.46
N GLU A 170 -45.04 0.53 45.90
CA GLU A 170 -45.86 1.69 46.28
C GLU A 170 -47.33 1.49 45.88
N ASP A 171 -47.60 1.03 44.66
CA ASP A 171 -48.95 0.69 44.21
C ASP A 171 -49.60 -0.39 45.09
N ALA A 172 -48.84 -1.42 45.47
CA ALA A 172 -49.34 -2.45 46.40
C ALA A 172 -49.68 -1.87 47.78
N ARG A 173 -48.86 -0.95 48.30
CA ARG A 173 -49.14 -0.23 49.55
C ARG A 173 -50.38 0.66 49.43
N LEU A 174 -50.52 1.40 48.34
CA LEU A 174 -51.68 2.24 48.07
C LEU A 174 -52.95 1.39 47.93
N ALA A 175 -52.88 0.22 47.30
CA ALA A 175 -54.00 -0.71 47.21
C ALA A 175 -54.41 -1.22 48.60
N GLU A 176 -53.45 -1.58 49.45
CA GLU A 176 -53.72 -2.00 50.83
C GLU A 176 -54.39 -0.89 51.65
N VAL A 177 -53.90 0.35 51.56
CA VAL A 177 -54.51 1.51 52.22
C VAL A 177 -55.94 1.73 51.73
N ASN A 178 -56.17 1.74 50.41
CA ASN A 178 -57.51 1.88 49.83
C ASN A 178 -58.46 0.76 50.30
N GLU A 179 -57.99 -0.48 50.42
CA GLU A 179 -58.81 -1.55 50.95
C GLU A 179 -59.13 -1.38 52.44
N ARG A 180 -58.17 -0.90 53.25
CA ARG A 180 -58.41 -0.56 54.66
C ARG A 180 -59.46 0.54 54.76
N GLU A 181 -59.33 1.63 54.00
CA GLU A 181 -60.32 2.70 53.94
C GLU A 181 -61.70 2.21 53.53
N ARG A 182 -61.80 1.28 52.56
CA ARG A 182 -63.09 0.65 52.20
C ARG A 182 -63.71 -0.15 53.34
N ARG A 183 -62.91 -0.94 54.07
CA ARG A 183 -63.38 -1.71 55.23
C ARG A 183 -63.85 -0.79 56.35
N ASP A 184 -63.09 0.28 56.61
CA ASP A 184 -63.44 1.30 57.61
C ASP A 184 -64.71 2.06 57.21
N TYR A 185 -64.86 2.39 55.92
CA TYR A 185 -66.09 2.98 55.38
C TYR A 185 -67.31 2.08 55.57
N ASP A 186 -67.19 0.79 55.23
CA ASP A 186 -68.29 -0.17 55.42
C ASP A 186 -68.63 -0.37 56.91
N LEU A 187 -67.61 -0.39 57.78
CA LEU A 187 -67.78 -0.45 59.23
C LEU A 187 -68.48 0.81 59.75
N ALA A 188 -68.03 2.01 59.36
CA ALA A 188 -68.63 3.28 59.73
C ALA A 188 -70.09 3.38 59.27
N ARG A 189 -70.39 2.90 58.05
CA ARG A 189 -71.76 2.83 57.52
C ARG A 189 -72.65 1.90 58.37
N ARG A 190 -72.16 0.73 58.79
CA ARG A 190 -72.92 -0.19 59.66
C ARG A 190 -73.13 0.39 61.06
N LEU A 191 -72.07 0.97 61.64
CA LEU A 191 -72.16 1.65 62.94
C LEU A 191 -73.19 2.79 62.88
N ALA A 192 -73.18 3.61 61.82
CA ALA A 192 -74.14 4.69 61.63
C ALA A 192 -75.60 4.19 61.55
N LEU A 193 -75.85 3.05 60.88
CA LEU A 193 -77.17 2.41 60.83
C LEU A 193 -77.59 1.83 62.19
N GLU A 194 -76.64 1.33 62.99
CA GLU A 194 -76.90 0.72 64.31
C GLU A 194 -77.04 1.77 65.44
N THR A 195 -76.39 2.93 65.32
CA THR A 195 -76.51 4.07 66.25
C THR A 195 -77.58 5.09 65.87
N GLY A 196 -78.29 4.91 64.75
CA GLY A 196 -79.44 5.76 64.38
C GLY A 196 -79.07 7.20 64.02
N THR A 197 -77.82 7.48 63.68
CA THR A 197 -77.37 8.80 63.20
C THR A 197 -77.12 8.71 61.69
N GLU A 198 -78.04 9.23 60.88
CA GLU A 198 -77.85 9.39 59.43
C GLU A 198 -76.71 10.41 59.18
N ALA A 199 -75.51 9.89 58.87
CA ALA A 199 -74.40 10.70 58.36
C ALA A 199 -74.18 10.37 56.88
N ASP A 200 -74.38 11.39 56.05
CA ASP A 200 -74.28 11.39 54.59
C ASP A 200 -72.82 11.12 54.16
N LEU A 201 -72.59 10.02 53.45
CA LEU A 201 -71.26 9.59 53.00
C LEU A 201 -71.19 9.57 51.45
N PRO A 202 -70.25 10.31 50.83
CA PRO A 202 -70.30 10.65 49.40
C PRO A 202 -69.89 9.49 48.47
N HIS A 203 -70.75 9.19 47.50
CA HIS A 203 -70.53 8.20 46.44
C HIS A 203 -69.77 8.80 45.24
N LEU A 204 -68.51 8.39 45.02
CA LEU A 204 -67.80 8.63 43.75
C LEU A 204 -68.17 7.57 42.70
N HIS A 205 -69.00 7.95 41.73
CA HIS A 205 -69.24 7.16 40.51
C HIS A 205 -68.09 7.35 39.50
N ARG A 206 -67.28 6.31 39.29
CA ARG A 206 -66.25 6.27 38.23
C ARG A 206 -66.87 5.68 36.95
N SER A 207 -67.25 6.54 36.00
CA SER A 207 -67.80 6.12 34.70
C SER A 207 -66.69 5.79 33.70
N ARG A 208 -66.72 4.56 33.18
CA ARG A 208 -65.85 4.01 32.14
C ARG A 208 -66.55 4.21 30.78
N ARG A 209 -66.00 5.06 29.90
CA ARG A 209 -66.57 5.31 28.55
C ARG A 209 -66.20 4.19 27.56
N PRO A 210 -67.14 3.64 26.78
CA PRO A 210 -66.84 2.77 25.64
C PRO A 210 -66.48 3.58 24.38
N ALA A 211 -65.76 2.94 23.45
CA ALA A 211 -65.27 3.51 22.20
C ALA A 211 -66.41 4.07 21.32
N VAL A 212 -66.25 5.32 20.89
CA VAL A 212 -67.20 6.06 20.06
C VAL A 212 -66.96 5.71 18.60
N ASN A 213 -68.02 5.29 17.88
CA ASN A 213 -68.01 5.20 16.42
C ASN A 213 -67.78 6.61 15.84
N SER A 214 -66.64 6.79 15.16
CA SER A 214 -66.29 8.07 14.53
C SER A 214 -67.30 8.43 13.44
N LYS A 215 -67.93 9.62 13.56
CA LYS A 215 -69.01 10.11 12.66
C LYS A 215 -68.55 10.39 11.22
N TYR A 216 -67.24 10.39 10.97
CA TYR A 216 -66.65 10.81 9.70
C TYR A 216 -65.88 9.65 9.04
N ASP A 217 -66.41 9.09 7.95
CA ASP A 217 -65.68 8.12 7.13
C ASP A 217 -64.81 8.83 6.09
N LEU A 218 -63.54 9.03 6.44
CA LEU A 218 -62.57 9.74 5.60
C LEU A 218 -61.76 8.79 4.70
N SER A 219 -62.14 7.51 4.62
CA SER A 219 -61.41 6.45 3.89
C SER A 219 -61.13 6.77 2.41
N LYS A 220 -61.99 7.56 1.75
CA LYS A 220 -61.86 7.93 0.32
C LYS A 220 -61.08 9.20 0.03
N HIS A 221 -60.70 9.98 1.04
CA HIS A 221 -60.02 11.27 0.82
C HIS A 221 -58.56 11.07 0.42
N SER A 222 -58.09 11.85 -0.54
CA SER A 222 -56.69 11.86 -0.97
C SER A 222 -55.79 12.50 0.09
N TYR A 223 -54.47 12.24 0.01
CA TYR A 223 -53.52 12.84 0.95
C TYR A 223 -53.49 14.39 0.87
N ALA A 224 -53.70 14.94 -0.33
CA ALA A 224 -53.77 16.39 -0.52
C ALA A 224 -55.01 16.98 0.16
N GLU A 225 -56.17 16.33 0.02
CA GLU A 225 -57.44 16.78 0.63
C GLU A 225 -57.41 16.66 2.17
N LEU A 226 -56.86 15.55 2.70
CA LEU A 226 -56.71 15.41 4.16
C LEU A 226 -55.77 16.47 4.75
N ARG A 227 -54.68 16.79 4.04
CA ARG A 227 -53.75 17.85 4.45
C ARG A 227 -54.41 19.23 4.40
N ASP A 228 -55.22 19.49 3.37
CA ASP A 228 -55.89 20.77 3.21
C ASP A 228 -56.97 20.99 4.28
N ILE A 229 -57.78 19.96 4.57
CA ILE A 229 -58.76 19.98 5.66
C ILE A 229 -58.08 20.24 7.00
N ILE A 230 -56.92 19.62 7.28
CA ILE A 230 -56.19 19.85 8.54
C ILE A 230 -55.70 21.30 8.67
N ASN A 231 -55.34 21.95 7.56
CA ASN A 231 -54.81 23.32 7.60
C ASN A 231 -55.90 24.39 7.51
N THR A 232 -57.10 24.06 7.04
CA THR A 232 -58.18 25.02 6.78
C THR A 232 -59.40 24.87 7.70
N SER A 233 -59.61 23.69 8.30
CA SER A 233 -60.77 23.45 9.17
C SER A 233 -60.43 23.60 10.66
N CYS A 234 -61.41 24.04 11.45
CA CYS A 234 -61.32 24.18 12.92
C CYS A 234 -62.23 23.20 13.69
N ASP A 235 -62.85 22.22 13.00
CA ASP A 235 -63.70 21.22 13.65
C ASP A 235 -62.84 20.14 14.31
N ILE A 236 -62.85 20.12 15.64
CA ILE A 236 -61.98 19.30 16.47
C ILE A 236 -62.26 17.79 16.26
N GLU A 237 -63.53 17.39 16.07
CA GLU A 237 -63.88 15.98 15.87
C GLU A 237 -63.47 15.49 14.46
N LEU A 238 -63.57 16.36 13.45
CA LEU A 238 -63.14 16.08 12.09
C LEU A 238 -61.61 16.00 11.98
N LEU A 239 -60.88 16.87 12.69
CA LEU A 239 -59.42 16.85 12.73
C LEU A 239 -58.88 15.59 13.39
N ASP A 240 -59.54 15.10 14.44
CA ASP A 240 -59.14 13.85 15.11
C ASP A 240 -59.40 12.65 14.19
N ALA A 241 -60.54 12.61 13.50
CA ALA A 241 -60.81 11.60 12.47
C ALA A 241 -59.80 11.63 11.30
N CYS A 242 -59.39 12.82 10.85
CA CYS A 242 -58.34 12.99 9.84
C CYS A 242 -56.98 12.44 10.32
N ARG A 243 -56.62 12.65 11.59
CA ARG A 243 -55.38 12.13 12.20
C ARG A 243 -55.43 10.62 12.36
N GLU A 244 -56.56 10.07 12.77
CA GLU A 244 -56.75 8.62 12.91
C GLU A 244 -56.62 7.90 11.56
N GLU A 245 -57.22 8.42 10.49
CA GLU A 245 -57.06 7.87 9.15
C GLU A 245 -55.61 7.99 8.62
N PHE A 246 -54.92 9.10 8.94
CA PHE A 246 -53.50 9.24 8.60
C PHE A 246 -52.64 8.18 9.29
N HIS A 247 -52.85 7.95 10.59
CA HIS A 247 -52.16 6.91 11.34
C HIS A 247 -52.51 5.49 10.88
N ARG A 248 -53.76 5.25 10.48
CA ARG A 248 -54.19 3.97 9.90
C ARG A 248 -53.45 3.67 8.60
N ARG A 249 -53.38 4.64 7.68
CA ARG A 249 -52.64 4.51 6.41
C ARG A 249 -51.14 4.34 6.62
N LEU A 250 -50.54 5.07 7.57
CA LEU A 250 -49.13 4.91 7.95
C LEU A 250 -48.83 3.53 8.53
N LYS A 251 -49.69 2.99 9.39
CA LYS A 251 -49.53 1.63 9.93
C LYS A 251 -49.58 0.58 8.83
N VAL A 252 -50.51 0.70 7.88
CA VAL A 252 -50.58 -0.20 6.72
C VAL A 252 -49.35 -0.04 5.83
N TYR A 253 -48.89 1.19 5.57
CA TYR A 253 -47.66 1.44 4.82
C TYR A 253 -46.42 0.86 5.50
N HIS A 254 -46.28 1.01 6.82
CA HIS A 254 -45.16 0.44 7.57
C HIS A 254 -45.22 -1.09 7.62
N ALA A 255 -46.41 -1.67 7.77
CA ALA A 255 -46.61 -3.11 7.69
C ALA A 255 -46.26 -3.65 6.28
N TRP A 256 -46.77 -3.02 5.24
CA TRP A 256 -46.45 -3.31 3.84
C TRP A 256 -44.95 -3.14 3.56
N LYS A 257 -44.32 -2.07 4.04
CA LYS A 257 -42.88 -1.79 3.88
C LYS A 257 -42.05 -2.87 4.57
N LYS A 258 -42.42 -3.31 5.77
CA LYS A 258 -41.74 -4.41 6.48
C LYS A 258 -41.85 -5.74 5.74
N ILE A 259 -42.96 -6.00 5.05
CA ILE A 259 -43.18 -7.21 4.26
C ILE A 259 -42.42 -7.14 2.92
N ARG A 260 -42.45 -6.00 2.22
CA ARG A 260 -41.81 -5.82 0.90
C ARG A 260 -40.34 -5.43 0.90
N HIS A 261 -39.80 -4.97 2.03
CA HIS A 261 -38.34 -4.81 2.20
C HIS A 261 -37.61 -6.16 2.17
N LYS A 262 -38.31 -7.29 2.38
CA LYS A 262 -37.76 -8.65 2.15
C LYS A 262 -37.81 -9.08 0.69
N GLU A 263 -38.79 -8.63 -0.11
CA GLU A 263 -38.90 -9.01 -1.54
C GLU A 263 -37.90 -8.28 -2.46
N TYR A 264 -37.48 -7.06 -2.13
CA TYR A 264 -36.45 -6.34 -2.90
C TYR A 264 -35.06 -6.99 -2.77
N ILE A 265 -34.75 -7.59 -1.62
CA ILE A 265 -33.51 -8.35 -1.44
C ILE A 265 -33.57 -9.68 -2.22
N ILE A 266 -34.74 -10.33 -2.31
CA ILE A 266 -34.84 -11.61 -3.03
C ILE A 266 -34.85 -11.41 -4.57
N LYS A 267 -35.38 -10.29 -5.08
CA LYS A 267 -35.34 -10.00 -6.53
C LYS A 267 -33.95 -9.60 -7.04
N GLU A 268 -33.14 -8.88 -6.25
CA GLU A 268 -31.74 -8.60 -6.61
C GLU A 268 -30.89 -9.88 -6.66
N TYR A 269 -31.08 -10.81 -5.71
CA TYR A 269 -30.35 -12.09 -5.70
C TYR A 269 -30.84 -13.09 -6.77
N CYS A 270 -32.14 -13.12 -7.10
CA CYS A 270 -32.63 -13.96 -8.20
C CYS A 270 -32.24 -13.44 -9.59
N HIS A 271 -32.12 -12.12 -9.79
CA HIS A 271 -31.62 -11.57 -11.05
C HIS A 271 -30.12 -11.85 -11.23
N PHE A 272 -29.33 -11.85 -10.13
CA PHE A 272 -27.91 -12.16 -10.18
C PHE A 272 -27.63 -13.65 -10.49
N ILE A 273 -28.47 -14.57 -10.00
CA ILE A 273 -28.34 -16.02 -10.29
C ILE A 273 -28.79 -16.35 -11.73
N TYR A 274 -29.86 -15.71 -12.24
CA TYR A 274 -30.29 -15.91 -13.63
C TYR A 274 -29.29 -15.35 -14.65
N PHE A 275 -28.61 -14.24 -14.34
CA PHE A 275 -27.60 -13.65 -15.24
C PHE A 275 -26.30 -14.48 -15.29
N TYR A 276 -25.94 -15.17 -14.19
CA TYR A 276 -24.72 -15.98 -14.14
C TYR A 276 -24.86 -17.37 -14.80
N ILE A 277 -26.08 -17.89 -14.93
CA ILE A 277 -26.35 -19.19 -15.58
C ILE A 277 -26.53 -19.05 -17.11
N PHE A 278 -26.94 -17.89 -17.60
CA PHE A 278 -27.25 -17.68 -19.03
C PHE A 278 -26.13 -17.01 -19.85
N CYS A 279 -24.96 -16.75 -19.27
CA CYS A 279 -23.82 -16.09 -19.96
C CYS A 279 -22.62 -17.02 -20.22
N LYS A 280 -22.80 -18.34 -20.10
CA LYS A 280 -21.84 -19.36 -20.54
C LYS A 280 -22.58 -20.49 -21.25
N TYR A 281 -23.13 -20.21 -22.43
CA TYR A 281 -23.28 -21.12 -23.58
C TYR A 281 -23.85 -20.33 -24.76
#